data_AF-A0A1I7LU18-F1
#
_entry.id   AF-A0A1I7LU18-F1
#
_cell.length_a   1.000
_cell.length_b   1.000
_cell.length_c   1.000
_cell.angle_alpha   90.00
_cell.angle_beta   90.00
_cell.angle_gamma   90.00
#
_symmetry.space_group_name_H-M   'P 1'
#
loop_
_entity.id
_entity.type
_entity.pdbx_description
1 polymer ?
#
loop_
_entity_poly.entity_id
_entity_poly.type
_entity_poly.pdbx_seq_one_letter_code
_entity_poly.pdbx_strand_id
1 'polypeptide(L)' 'MGEPDFAFRERLLRVVSEEDRPRVLIATGSVLDIIGRQYDRFRTGVPLKGLEAGRYRS' A
#
# COMPACT_ATOMS: atom_id res chain seq x y z
N MET A 1 -6.52 -12.95 7.72
CA MET A 1 -5.07 -12.73 7.88
C MET A 1 -4.60 -11.99 6.63
N GLY A 2 -4.17 -10.73 6.76
CA GLY A 2 -3.64 -9.95 5.64
C GLY A 2 -2.20 -10.34 5.30
N GLU A 3 -1.69 -9.92 4.14
CA GLU A 3 -0.30 -10.13 3.75
C GLU A 3 0.67 -9.42 4.72
N PRO A 4 1.74 -10.10 5.18
CA PRO A 4 2.74 -9.50 6.06
C PRO A 4 3.58 -8.43 5.33
N ASP A 5 4.08 -7.44 6.07
CA ASP A 5 4.87 -6.32 5.53
C ASP A 5 6.03 -6.79 4.64
N PHE A 6 6.75 -7.82 5.05
CA PHE A 6 7.90 -8.34 4.29
C PHE A 6 7.49 -8.83 2.89
N ALA A 7 6.45 -9.65 2.81
CA ALA A 7 5.96 -10.17 1.53
C ALA A 7 5.41 -9.05 0.63
N PHE A 8 4.65 -8.10 1.21
CA PHE A 8 4.12 -6.99 0.45
C PHE A 8 5.23 -6.08 -0.08
N ARG A 9 6.24 -5.80 0.75
CA ARG A 9 7.41 -5.00 0.38
C ARG A 9 8.17 -5.61 -0.77
N GLU A 10 8.42 -6.92 -0.74
CA GLU A 10 9.11 -7.62 -1.83
C GLU A 10 8.35 -7.51 -3.16
N ARG A 11 7.02 -7.60 -3.14
CA ARG A 11 6.21 -7.39 -4.34
C ARG A 11 6.28 -5.93 -4.82
N LEU A 12 6.22 -4.98 -3.90
CA LEU A 12 6.22 -3.55 -4.20
C LEU A 12 7.56 -3.10 -4.81
N LEU A 13 8.69 -3.61 -4.29
CA LEU A 13 10.04 -3.31 -4.80
C LEU A 13 10.27 -3.73 -6.27
N ARG A 14 9.42 -4.59 -6.83
CA ARG A 14 9.48 -5.01 -8.25
C ARG A 14 8.80 -4.02 -9.20
N VAL A 15 7.98 -3.11 -8.68
CA VAL A 15 7.12 -2.23 -9.50
C VAL A 15 7.35 -0.75 -9.23
N VAL A 16 7.87 -0.38 -8.05
CA VAL A 16 8.15 1.02 -7.73
C VAL A 16 9.32 1.59 -8.51
N SER A 17 9.29 2.89 -8.75
CA SER A 17 10.43 3.62 -9.30
C SER A 17 11.63 3.56 -8.35
N GLU A 18 12.82 3.79 -8.88
CA GLU A 18 14.04 3.79 -8.08
C GLU A 18 14.04 4.88 -6.99
N GLU A 19 13.38 6.00 -7.26
CA GLU A 19 13.22 7.13 -6.33
C GLU A 19 12.40 6.74 -5.08
N ASP A 20 11.41 5.86 -5.24
CA ASP A 20 10.55 5.41 -4.13
C ASP A 20 11.10 4.19 -3.38
N ARG A 21 12.12 3.50 -3.91
CA ARG A 21 12.71 2.31 -3.27
C ARG A 21 13.16 2.56 -1.81
N PRO A 22 13.90 3.65 -1.48
CA PRO A 22 14.31 3.91 -0.10
C PRO A 22 13.11 4.04 0.84
N ARG A 23 12.03 4.66 0.35
CA ARG A 23 10.79 4.85 1.11
C ARG A 23 10.09 3.52 1.38
N VAL A 24 10.03 2.63 0.39
CA VAL A 24 9.45 1.27 0.53
C VAL A 24 10.24 0.40 1.52
N LEU A 25 11.57 0.53 1.53
CA LEU A 25 12.44 -0.24 2.42
C LEU A 25 12.19 0.06 3.90
N ILE A 26 11.95 1.32 4.25
CA ILE A 26 11.73 1.74 5.64
C ILE A 26 10.25 1.73 6.08
N ALA A 27 9.32 1.66 5.12
CA ALA A 27 7.89 1.71 5.42
C ALA A 27 7.38 0.42 6.07
N THR A 28 6.44 0.57 6.99
CA THR A 28 5.76 -0.52 7.70
C THR A 28 4.26 -0.24 7.81
N GLY A 29 3.46 -1.29 8.01
CA GLY A 29 2.02 -1.20 8.22
C GLY A 29 1.33 -0.27 7.22
N SER A 30 0.57 0.70 7.72
CA SER A 30 -0.22 1.64 6.93
C SER A 30 0.59 2.51 5.97
N VAL A 31 1.85 2.85 6.30
CA VAL A 31 2.71 3.64 5.39
C VAL A 31 3.05 2.83 4.15
N LEU A 32 3.33 1.54 4.34
CA LEU A 32 3.60 0.63 3.22
C LEU A 32 2.34 0.47 2.34
N ASP A 33 1.15 0.42 2.93
CA ASP A 33 -0.12 0.43 2.18
C ASP A 33 -0.35 1.73 1.39
N ILE A 34 -0.02 2.89 1.96
CA ILE A 34 -0.15 4.17 1.27
C ILE A 34 0.76 4.23 0.04
N ILE A 35 1.98 3.72 0.15
CA ILE A 35 2.90 3.64 -1.01
C ILE A 35 2.35 2.63 -2.01
N GLY A 36 1.89 1.47 -1.56
CA GLY A 36 1.23 0.47 -2.39
C GLY A 36 0.10 1.05 -3.25
N ARG A 37 -0.78 1.85 -2.65
CA ARG A 37 -1.91 2.50 -3.35
C ARG A 37 -1.48 3.46 -4.46
N GLN A 38 -0.35 4.15 -4.31
CA GLN A 38 0.18 5.02 -5.37
C GLN A 38 0.55 4.21 -6.63
N TYR A 39 0.86 2.92 -6.44
CA TYR A 39 1.25 1.97 -7.49
C TYR A 39 0.14 0.95 -7.81
N ASP A 40 -1.10 1.19 -7.37
CA ASP A 40 -2.24 0.27 -7.52
C ASP A 40 -1.98 -1.15 -6.96
N ARG A 41 -1.18 -1.24 -5.88
CA ARG A 41 -0.86 -2.50 -5.19
C ARG A 41 -1.51 -2.53 -3.81
N PHE A 42 -2.12 -3.67 -3.50
CA PHE A 42 -2.85 -3.89 -2.26
C PHE A 42 -2.43 -5.22 -1.61
N ARG A 43 -2.42 -5.26 -0.28
CA ARG A 43 -2.14 -6.48 0.53
C ARG A 43 -3.23 -7.55 0.44
N THR A 44 -4.43 -7.14 0.05
CA THR A 44 -5.56 -8.04 -0.15
C THR A 44 -6.09 -7.78 -1.56
N GLY A 45 -6.38 -8.84 -2.32
CA GLY A 45 -6.71 -8.78 -3.75
C GLY A 45 -8.06 -8.12 -4.08
N VAL A 46 -8.53 -7.17 -3.26
CA VAL A 46 -9.74 -6.42 -3.52
C VAL A 46 -9.35 -4.95 -3.62
N PRO A 47 -9.40 -4.32 -4.80
CA PRO A 47 -9.54 -2.87 -4.83
C PRO A 47 -10.81 -2.57 -4.04
N LEU A 48 -10.71 -1.78 -2.97
CA LEU A 48 -11.89 -1.28 -2.26
C LEU A 48 -12.64 -0.34 -3.20
N LYS A 49 -13.42 -0.92 -4.10
CA LYS A 49 -14.41 -0.23 -4.94
C LYS A 49 -15.49 0.25 -3.96
N GLY A 50 -15.33 1.47 -3.45
CA GLY A 50 -16.34 2.12 -2.60
C GLY A 50 -15.87 2.73 -1.27
N LEU A 51 -14.69 3.35 -1.18
CA LEU A 51 -14.50 4.41 -0.18
C LEU A 51 -14.77 5.80 -0.78
N GLU A 52 -15.91 5.93 -1.48
CA GLU A 52 -16.54 7.22 -1.70
C GLU A 52 -17.48 7.51 -0.52
N ALA A 53 -17.45 8.75 -0.02
CA ALA A 53 -18.38 9.33 0.97
C ALA A 53 -18.33 8.79 2.42
N GLY A 54 -17.43 9.37 3.21
CA GLY A 54 -17.46 9.30 4.67
C GLY A 54 -17.09 10.63 5.32
N ARG A 55 -17.69 11.74 4.84
CA ARG A 55 -17.71 13.01 5.58
C ARG A 55 -18.49 12.79 6.88
N TYR A 56 -17.84 12.30 7.93
CA TYR A 56 -18.38 12.39 9.28
C TYR A 56 -18.07 13.79 9.81
N ARG A 57 -18.90 14.76 9.41
CA ARG A 57 -19.13 15.96 10.22
C ARG A 57 -20.22 15.59 11.21
N SER A 58 -19.83 15.49 12.48
CA SER A 58 -20.75 15.81 13.58
C SER A 58 -20.73 17.31 13.84
#